data_AF-A0A413IU62-F1
#
_entry.id   AF-A0A413IU62-F1
#
_cell.length_a   1.000
_cell.length_b   1.000
_cell.length_c   1.000
_cell.angle_alpha   90.00
_cell.angle_beta   90.00
_cell.angle_gamma   90.00
#
_symmetry.space_group_name_H-M   'P 1'
#
loop_
_entity.id
_entity.type
_entity.pdbx_description
1 polymer ?
#
loop_
_entity_poly.entity_id
_entity_poly.type
_entity_poly.pdbx_seq_one_letter_code
_entity_poly.pdbx_strand_id
1 'polypeptide(L)'
;MEKIRCLMILIAIFFMGSCAESVLDMVPEDETNCISRSGTGELDKALAYLKETRLGGPLLAYARLRCPPKYVIEFTSTFGIPERSMRYMGMGWVLYNPNNLQNGDLEQLAFHELFHIYKDGNDVNRVLNDEIEAYMAQYIFCLSVGRPKIFKTPNDELTENIIKLVKCMDLDSGTITSDEFASHYDKAMRAIKQCSLYQNKEGEAPWVEYPVRDISTLCNFLRSIK
;
A
#
# COMPACT_ATOMS: atom_id res chain seq x y z
N MET A 1 -21.35 -54.81 4.75
CA MET A 1 -20.50 -54.24 5.81
C MET A 1 -19.14 -53.90 5.18
N GLU A 2 -19.08 -52.90 4.31
CA GLU A 2 -18.96 -51.46 4.61
C GLU A 2 -17.66 -51.09 5.33
N LYS A 3 -16.75 -50.44 4.57
CA LYS A 3 -16.23 -49.11 4.88
C LYS A 3 -15.34 -48.62 3.73
N ILE A 4 -16.00 -48.12 2.69
CA ILE A 4 -15.42 -47.13 1.79
C ILE A 4 -15.54 -45.81 2.54
N ARG A 5 -14.42 -45.29 3.07
CA ARG A 5 -14.38 -43.92 3.62
C ARG A 5 -13.93 -42.98 2.51
N CYS A 6 -14.92 -42.47 1.78
CA CYS A 6 -14.81 -41.24 1.01
C CYS A 6 -14.40 -40.10 1.96
N LEU A 7 -13.13 -39.71 1.88
CA LEU A 7 -12.64 -38.44 2.39
C LEU A 7 -13.07 -37.36 1.40
N MET A 8 -14.23 -36.75 1.61
CA MET A 8 -14.71 -35.58 0.89
C MET A 8 -15.82 -34.94 1.72
N ILE A 9 -15.73 -33.62 1.87
CA ILE A 9 -16.81 -32.65 2.13
C ILE A 9 -16.96 -32.10 3.57
N LEU A 10 -16.30 -30.93 3.72
CA LEU A 10 -16.86 -29.62 4.11
C LEU A 10 -17.49 -29.41 5.50
N ILE A 11 -16.92 -28.39 6.17
CA ILE A 11 -17.60 -27.27 6.83
C ILE A 11 -18.66 -27.62 7.86
N ALA A 12 -18.26 -27.55 9.13
CA ALA A 12 -19.15 -27.19 10.23
C ALA A 12 -18.46 -26.10 11.07
N ILE A 13 -18.58 -24.85 10.63
CA ILE A 13 -18.55 -23.71 11.55
C ILE A 13 -20.01 -23.48 11.98
N PHE A 14 -20.18 -23.11 13.25
CA PHE A 14 -21.41 -22.70 13.93
C PHE A 14 -22.34 -23.84 14.35
N PHE A 15 -22.23 -24.24 15.63
CA PHE A 15 -23.27 -24.04 16.65
C PHE A 15 -22.92 -24.85 17.89
N MET A 16 -22.09 -24.31 18.79
CA MET A 16 -22.24 -24.53 20.23
C MET A 16 -21.69 -23.28 20.95
N GLY A 17 -22.61 -22.42 21.38
CA GLY A 17 -22.32 -21.45 22.41
C GLY A 17 -22.17 -22.18 23.75
N SER A 18 -21.17 -21.79 24.53
CA SER A 18 -21.19 -21.93 25.97
C SER A 18 -20.46 -20.74 26.57
N CYS A 19 -21.19 -20.02 27.40
CA CYS A 19 -20.70 -18.95 28.24
C CYS A 19 -19.56 -19.45 29.12
N ALA A 20 -18.42 -18.78 29.05
CA ALA A 20 -17.45 -18.71 30.13
C ALA A 20 -16.80 -17.33 30.06
N GLU A 21 -17.26 -16.46 30.95
CA GLU A 21 -16.58 -15.23 31.33
C GLU A 21 -15.23 -15.63 31.93
N SER A 22 -14.13 -15.25 31.30
CA SER A 22 -12.84 -15.10 31.98
C SER A 22 -12.41 -13.67 31.83
N VAL A 23 -12.69 -12.88 32.86
CA VAL A 23 -12.07 -11.58 33.12
C VAL A 23 -10.58 -11.87 33.31
N LEU A 24 -9.81 -11.74 32.23
CA LEU A 24 -8.38 -11.50 32.31
C LEU A 24 -8.22 -9.99 32.31
N ASP A 25 -7.89 -9.44 33.47
CA ASP A 25 -7.47 -8.06 33.66
C ASP A 25 -6.37 -7.73 32.64
N MET A 26 -6.76 -7.11 31.53
CA MET A 26 -5.83 -6.39 30.67
C MET A 26 -5.64 -5.01 31.28
N VAL A 27 -4.51 -4.86 31.98
CA VAL A 27 -3.92 -3.57 32.28
C VAL A 27 -3.90 -2.75 30.98
N PRO A 28 -4.41 -1.51 30.95
CA PRO A 28 -4.33 -0.68 29.76
C PRO A 28 -2.87 -0.26 29.58
N GLU A 29 -2.16 -0.99 28.71
CA GLU A 29 -0.84 -0.60 28.26
C GLU A 29 -0.98 0.50 27.19
N ASP A 30 -0.54 1.67 27.63
CA ASP A 30 -0.18 2.91 26.94
C ASP A 30 -0.26 2.95 25.40
N GLU A 31 -0.89 4.03 24.93
CA GLU A 31 -1.06 4.42 23.54
C GLU A 31 0.29 4.77 22.90
N THR A 32 1.15 3.80 22.54
CA THR A 32 2.35 4.09 21.71
C THR A 32 3.03 2.90 21.02
N ASN A 33 2.46 1.70 20.99
CA ASN A 33 3.15 0.55 20.41
C ASN A 33 2.94 0.38 18.89
N CYS A 34 3.54 1.29 18.11
CA CYS A 34 4.15 0.92 16.84
C CYS A 34 5.58 0.44 17.13
N ILE A 35 5.72 -0.73 17.74
CA ILE A 35 7.01 -1.34 17.99
C ILE A 35 7.12 -2.54 17.05
N SER A 36 7.80 -2.32 15.93
CA SER A 36 8.55 -3.40 15.29
C SER A 36 9.34 -4.11 16.39
N ARG A 37 9.31 -5.45 16.42
CA ARG A 37 10.14 -6.21 17.36
C ARG A 37 11.63 -6.09 16.96
N SER A 38 12.21 -4.90 17.19
CA SER A 38 13.62 -4.49 17.27
C SER A 38 13.76 -3.07 16.70
N GLY A 39 13.68 -2.02 17.54
CA GLY A 39 13.77 -0.60 17.13
C GLY A 39 15.16 -0.12 16.67
N THR A 40 15.84 -0.88 15.81
CA THR A 40 17.16 -0.54 15.25
C THR A 40 17.28 -0.83 13.74
N GLY A 41 16.20 -1.24 13.07
CA GLY A 41 16.22 -1.60 11.65
C GLY A 41 16.18 -0.39 10.71
N GLU A 42 16.71 -0.54 9.49
CA GLU A 42 16.63 0.50 8.44
C GLU A 42 15.18 0.90 8.12
N LEU A 43 14.23 -0.03 8.27
CA LEU A 43 12.81 0.23 8.11
C LEU A 43 12.27 1.17 9.20
N ASP A 44 12.66 0.98 10.47
CA ASP A 44 12.22 1.86 11.55
C ASP A 44 12.73 3.29 11.34
N LYS A 45 13.97 3.43 10.85
CA LYS A 45 14.54 4.73 10.46
C LYS A 45 13.74 5.35 9.32
N ALA A 46 13.36 4.56 8.31
CA ALA A 46 12.55 5.04 7.20
C ALA A 46 11.16 5.51 7.65
N LEU A 47 10.49 4.74 8.52
CA LEU A 47 9.18 5.10 9.08
C LEU A 47 9.26 6.32 10.01
N ALA A 48 10.31 6.42 10.83
CA ALA A 48 10.59 7.59 11.64
C ALA A 48 10.83 8.83 10.77
N TYR A 49 11.62 8.70 9.70
CA TYR A 49 11.83 9.78 8.74
C TYR A 49 10.50 10.21 8.09
N LEU A 50 9.71 9.26 7.58
CA LEU A 50 8.41 9.52 6.96
C LEU A 50 7.49 10.35 7.86
N LYS A 51 7.43 9.99 9.15
CA LYS A 51 6.61 10.67 10.15
C LYS A 51 6.94 12.17 10.27
N GLU A 52 8.21 12.55 10.09
CA GLU A 52 8.67 13.93 10.19
C GLU A 52 8.51 14.72 8.88
N THR A 53 8.10 14.08 7.78
CA THR A 53 7.90 14.77 6.49
C THR A 53 6.50 15.37 6.37
N ARG A 54 6.40 16.45 5.58
CA ARG A 54 5.13 17.16 5.31
C ARG A 54 4.01 16.23 4.84
N LEU A 55 4.31 15.25 3.98
CA LEU A 55 3.30 14.34 3.42
C LEU A 55 3.22 13.02 4.21
N GLY A 56 4.36 12.47 4.65
CA GLY A 56 4.41 11.15 5.28
C GLY A 56 3.75 11.13 6.66
N GLY A 57 3.93 12.17 7.47
CA GLY A 57 3.29 12.28 8.80
C GLY A 57 1.76 12.21 8.72
N PRO A 58 1.10 13.11 7.96
CA PRO A 58 -0.34 13.06 7.74
C PRO A 58 -0.82 11.74 7.12
N LEU A 59 -0.10 11.20 6.12
CA LEU A 59 -0.49 9.93 5.50
C LEU A 59 -0.49 8.79 6.50
N LEU A 60 0.56 8.68 7.32
CA LEU A 60 0.65 7.65 8.37
C LEU A 60 -0.48 7.79 9.39
N ALA A 61 -0.83 9.02 9.78
CA ALA A 61 -1.96 9.27 10.68
C ALA A 61 -3.29 8.84 10.04
N TYR A 62 -3.54 9.22 8.78
CA TYR A 62 -4.78 8.83 8.10
C TYR A 62 -4.85 7.33 7.82
N ALA A 63 -3.76 6.68 7.42
CA ALA A 63 -3.70 5.24 7.23
C ALA A 63 -4.06 4.49 8.53
N ARG A 64 -3.55 4.94 9.68
CA ARG A 64 -3.91 4.37 10.99
C ARG A 64 -5.40 4.49 11.32
N LEU A 65 -6.02 5.61 10.96
CA LEU A 65 -7.48 5.80 11.16
C LEU A 65 -8.32 4.90 10.25
N ARG A 66 -7.75 4.41 9.15
CA ARG A 66 -8.41 3.54 8.17
C ARG A 66 -8.18 2.06 8.46
N CYS A 67 -7.16 1.72 9.24
CA CYS A 67 -6.99 0.38 9.80
C CYS A 67 -8.06 0.07 10.86
N PRO A 68 -8.63 -1.15 10.88
CA PRO A 68 -9.55 -1.52 11.96
C PRO A 68 -8.84 -1.45 13.32
N PRO A 69 -9.51 -1.03 14.42
CA PRO A 69 -8.88 -0.73 15.71
C PRO A 69 -8.06 -1.86 16.34
N LYS A 70 -8.31 -3.11 15.95
CA LYS A 70 -7.60 -4.30 16.44
C LYS A 70 -6.29 -4.60 15.70
N TYR A 71 -5.99 -3.89 14.62
CA TYR A 71 -4.80 -4.10 13.81
C TYR A 71 -3.85 -2.91 13.92
N VAL A 72 -2.56 -3.22 13.89
CA VAL A 72 -1.47 -2.24 13.80
C VAL A 72 -0.86 -2.36 12.42
N ILE A 73 -0.42 -1.24 11.84
CA ILE A 73 0.34 -1.28 10.60
C ILE A 73 1.71 -1.89 10.90
N GLU A 74 1.96 -3.08 10.39
CA GLU A 74 3.19 -3.84 10.60
C GLU A 74 3.86 -4.12 9.26
N PHE A 75 5.18 -3.94 9.22
CA PHE A 75 5.99 -4.26 8.05
C PHE A 75 6.86 -5.48 8.35
N THR A 76 6.76 -6.50 7.51
CA THR A 76 7.49 -7.78 7.68
C THR A 76 8.36 -8.05 6.47
N SER A 77 9.63 -8.41 6.71
CA SER A 77 10.55 -8.77 5.64
C SER A 77 10.23 -10.16 5.08
N THR A 78 10.33 -10.31 3.76
CA THR A 78 10.15 -11.59 3.07
C THR A 78 10.92 -11.62 1.76
N PHE A 79 11.33 -12.81 1.32
CA PHE A 79 11.93 -13.02 0.00
C PHE A 79 10.91 -13.54 -1.03
N GLY A 80 9.64 -13.66 -0.64
CA GLY A 80 8.56 -14.18 -1.47
C GLY A 80 7.93 -13.16 -2.44
N ILE A 81 8.39 -11.91 -2.43
CA ILE A 81 7.99 -10.86 -3.37
C ILE A 81 9.22 -10.36 -4.14
N PRO A 82 9.07 -9.73 -5.32
CA PRO A 82 10.21 -9.23 -6.09
C PRO A 82 11.14 -8.32 -5.27
N GLU A 83 12.41 -8.32 -5.62
CA GLU A 83 13.39 -7.45 -4.98
C GLU A 83 12.98 -5.98 -5.11
N ARG A 84 13.40 -5.15 -4.14
CA ARG A 84 13.10 -3.71 -4.14
C ARG A 84 11.59 -3.40 -4.26
N SER A 85 10.75 -4.18 -3.58
CA SER A 85 9.30 -3.98 -3.57
C SER A 85 8.70 -4.11 -2.18
N MET A 86 7.53 -3.51 -2.01
CA MET A 86 6.63 -3.71 -0.88
C MET A 86 5.26 -4.16 -1.40
N ARG A 87 4.43 -4.68 -0.51
CA ARG A 87 3.05 -5.06 -0.82
C ARG A 87 2.19 -5.06 0.42
N TYR A 88 1.10 -4.31 0.39
CA TYR A 88 0.03 -4.40 1.37
C TYR A 88 -0.78 -5.69 1.19
N MET A 89 -0.95 -6.40 2.29
CA MET A 89 -1.64 -7.71 2.36
C MET A 89 -2.98 -7.63 3.10
N GLY A 90 -3.42 -6.44 3.50
CA GLY A 90 -4.63 -6.25 4.30
C GLY A 90 -4.33 -6.30 5.79
N MET A 91 -5.29 -5.87 6.61
CA MET A 91 -5.23 -5.97 8.08
C MET A 91 -4.00 -5.27 8.68
N GLY A 92 -3.56 -4.17 8.06
CA GLY A 92 -2.36 -3.45 8.47
C GLY A 92 -1.04 -4.16 8.12
N TRP A 93 -1.07 -5.33 7.48
CA TRP A 93 0.14 -6.09 7.20
C TRP A 93 0.76 -5.71 5.86
N VAL A 94 2.01 -5.27 5.88
CA VAL A 94 2.82 -4.92 4.71
C VAL A 94 4.02 -5.84 4.63
N LEU A 95 4.24 -6.46 3.47
CA LEU A 95 5.43 -7.25 3.19
C LEU A 95 6.46 -6.38 2.47
N TYR A 96 7.75 -6.58 2.74
CA TYR A 96 8.82 -5.95 1.98
C TYR A 96 9.98 -6.90 1.70
N ASN A 97 10.64 -6.75 0.55
CA ASN A 97 11.85 -7.50 0.25
C ASN A 97 13.10 -6.67 0.61
N PRO A 98 13.95 -7.13 1.54
CA PRO A 98 15.14 -6.39 1.97
C PRO A 98 16.29 -6.44 0.95
N ASN A 99 16.23 -7.28 -0.09
CA ASN A 99 17.29 -7.41 -1.08
C ASN A 99 17.29 -6.24 -2.06
N ASN A 100 18.51 -5.78 -2.40
CA ASN A 100 18.79 -4.75 -3.40
C ASN A 100 18.05 -3.41 -3.18
N LEU A 101 17.70 -3.12 -1.93
CA LEU A 101 17.21 -1.80 -1.52
C LEU A 101 18.31 -0.76 -1.69
N GLN A 102 17.95 0.35 -2.31
CA GLN A 102 18.77 1.55 -2.46
C GLN A 102 18.37 2.59 -1.42
N ASN A 103 19.26 3.56 -1.18
CA ASN A 103 18.97 4.67 -0.26
C ASN A 103 17.72 5.45 -0.72
N GLY A 104 16.70 5.51 0.14
CA GLY A 104 15.42 6.16 -0.15
C GLY A 104 14.31 5.18 -0.57
N ASP A 105 14.62 3.91 -0.86
CA ASP A 105 13.62 2.94 -1.30
C ASP A 105 12.62 2.61 -0.20
N LEU A 106 13.08 2.40 1.03
CA LEU A 106 12.20 2.05 2.13
C LEU A 106 11.16 3.14 2.40
N GLU A 107 11.58 4.41 2.37
CA GLU A 107 10.70 5.55 2.59
C GLU A 107 9.66 5.67 1.48
N GLN A 108 10.08 5.64 0.21
CA GLN A 108 9.13 5.80 -0.89
C GLN A 108 8.19 4.59 -1.04
N LEU A 109 8.68 3.37 -0.82
CA LEU A 109 7.86 2.16 -0.92
C LEU A 109 6.89 2.06 0.25
N ALA A 110 7.33 2.40 1.47
CA ALA A 110 6.42 2.46 2.61
C ALA A 110 5.35 3.56 2.41
N PHE A 111 5.70 4.70 1.81
CA PHE A 111 4.72 5.73 1.45
C PHE A 111 3.67 5.19 0.46
N HIS A 112 4.09 4.42 -0.56
CA HIS A 112 3.19 3.78 -1.53
C HIS A 112 2.18 2.86 -0.82
N GLU A 113 2.65 1.97 0.05
CA GLU A 113 1.75 1.04 0.74
C GLU A 113 0.86 1.72 1.79
N LEU A 114 1.36 2.75 2.47
CA LEU A 114 0.54 3.57 3.37
C LEU A 114 -0.57 4.29 2.61
N PHE A 115 -0.35 4.65 1.34
CA PHE A 115 -1.38 5.25 0.50
C PHE A 115 -2.50 4.27 0.17
N HIS A 116 -2.18 3.01 -0.12
CA HIS A 116 -3.18 1.94 -0.26
C HIS A 116 -4.00 1.75 1.01
N ILE A 117 -3.34 1.73 2.18
CA ILE A 117 -4.04 1.63 3.47
C ILE A 117 -4.96 2.84 3.71
N TYR A 118 -4.51 4.05 3.38
CA TYR A 118 -5.33 5.26 3.47
C TYR A 118 -6.59 5.16 2.60
N LYS A 119 -6.41 4.73 1.35
CA LYS A 119 -7.48 4.59 0.36
C LYS A 119 -8.49 3.50 0.77
N ASP A 120 -8.01 2.27 0.86
CA ASP A 120 -8.85 1.07 0.92
C ASP A 120 -9.05 0.54 2.35
N GLY A 121 -8.32 1.08 3.33
CA GLY A 121 -8.35 0.57 4.70
C GLY A 121 -7.90 -0.88 4.75
N ASN A 122 -8.84 -1.78 5.01
CA ASN A 122 -8.57 -3.22 5.11
C ASN A 122 -8.77 -3.99 3.80
N ASP A 123 -9.39 -3.37 2.80
CA ASP A 123 -9.79 -4.05 1.57
C ASP A 123 -8.60 -4.12 0.61
N VAL A 124 -8.04 -5.31 0.42
CA VAL A 124 -6.92 -5.51 -0.50
C VAL A 124 -7.46 -5.67 -1.91
N ASN A 125 -7.65 -4.54 -2.57
CA ASN A 125 -8.17 -4.49 -3.92
C ASN A 125 -7.02 -4.63 -4.92
N ARG A 126 -7.08 -5.65 -5.76
CA ARG A 126 -6.14 -5.81 -6.88
C ARG A 126 -6.59 -4.96 -8.06
N VAL A 127 -6.46 -3.64 -7.93
CA VAL A 127 -6.93 -2.68 -8.93
C VAL A 127 -5.75 -1.90 -9.50
N LEU A 128 -5.56 -1.98 -10.82
CA LEU A 128 -4.42 -1.35 -11.50
C LEU A 128 -4.49 0.18 -11.45
N ASN A 129 -5.70 0.74 -11.47
CA ASN A 129 -5.92 2.19 -11.36
C ASN A 129 -5.38 2.72 -10.01
N ASP A 130 -5.52 1.93 -8.95
CA ASP A 130 -5.13 2.29 -7.59
C ASP A 130 -3.61 2.25 -7.46
N GLU A 131 -2.94 1.29 -8.11
CA GLU A 131 -1.48 1.26 -8.21
C GLU A 131 -0.91 2.47 -8.96
N ILE A 132 -1.56 2.92 -10.05
CA ILE A 132 -1.15 4.15 -10.75
C ILE A 132 -1.26 5.35 -9.81
N GLU A 133 -2.38 5.47 -9.10
CA GLU A 133 -2.61 6.57 -8.14
C GLU A 133 -1.58 6.54 -7.00
N ALA A 134 -1.28 5.36 -6.44
CA ALA A 134 -0.27 5.17 -5.42
C ALA A 134 1.15 5.51 -5.92
N TYR A 135 1.49 5.15 -7.16
CA TYR A 135 2.77 5.55 -7.76
C TYR A 135 2.86 7.07 -7.98
N MET A 136 1.76 7.72 -8.36
CA MET A 136 1.72 9.18 -8.42
C MET A 136 1.96 9.79 -7.04
N ALA A 137 1.31 9.25 -6.00
CA ALA A 137 1.52 9.67 -4.61
C ALA A 137 2.98 9.49 -4.17
N GLN A 138 3.59 8.34 -4.49
CA GLN A 138 5.00 8.02 -4.25
C GLN A 138 5.93 9.05 -4.92
N TYR A 139 5.70 9.39 -6.19
CA TYR A 139 6.54 10.38 -6.87
C TYR A 139 6.39 11.79 -6.27
N ILE A 140 5.16 12.19 -5.91
CA ILE A 140 4.90 13.47 -5.23
C ILE A 140 5.60 13.51 -3.87
N PHE A 141 5.62 12.41 -3.12
CA PHE A 141 6.42 12.30 -1.92
C PHE A 141 7.92 12.53 -2.20
N CYS A 142 8.49 11.86 -3.20
CA CYS A 142 9.90 12.06 -3.59
C CYS A 142 10.20 13.52 -3.99
N LEU A 143 9.27 14.21 -4.65
CA LEU A 143 9.38 15.63 -4.94
C LEU A 143 9.39 16.48 -3.67
N SER A 144 8.47 16.20 -2.74
CA SER A 144 8.29 16.98 -1.50
C SER A 144 9.52 16.96 -0.58
N VAL A 145 10.30 15.86 -0.61
CA VAL A 145 11.54 15.70 0.17
C VAL A 145 12.80 16.09 -0.62
N GLY A 146 12.64 16.65 -1.82
CA GLY A 146 13.76 17.12 -2.66
C GLY A 146 14.59 16.00 -3.28
N ARG A 147 14.05 14.78 -3.40
CA ARG A 147 14.76 13.60 -3.95
C ARG A 147 14.02 12.96 -5.15
N PRO A 148 13.65 13.70 -6.21
CA PRO A 148 12.90 13.11 -7.33
C PRO A 148 13.63 11.98 -8.07
N LYS A 149 14.97 11.92 -7.99
CA LYS A 149 15.79 10.91 -8.68
C LYS A 149 15.73 9.50 -8.06
N ILE A 150 15.28 9.38 -6.81
CA ILE A 150 15.14 8.05 -6.18
C ILE A 150 13.87 7.33 -6.65
N PHE A 151 12.90 8.07 -7.22
CA PHE A 151 11.66 7.51 -7.70
C PHE A 151 11.91 6.47 -8.80
N LYS A 152 11.40 5.27 -8.56
CA LYS A 152 11.48 4.16 -9.50
C LYS A 152 10.23 3.29 -9.34
N THR A 153 9.68 2.85 -10.46
CA THR A 153 8.68 1.77 -10.51
C THR A 153 9.33 0.52 -11.13
N PRO A 154 8.65 -0.64 -11.15
CA PRO A 154 9.20 -1.88 -11.73
C PRO A 154 9.58 -1.80 -13.22
N ASN A 155 9.14 -0.76 -13.95
CA ASN A 155 9.42 -0.56 -15.37
C ASN A 155 9.73 0.92 -15.66
N ASP A 156 10.70 1.19 -16.55
CA ASP A 156 11.10 2.56 -16.89
C ASP A 156 9.99 3.34 -17.65
N GLU A 157 9.23 2.70 -18.54
CA GLU A 157 8.09 3.32 -19.23
C GLU A 157 6.99 3.73 -18.23
N LEU A 158 6.71 2.88 -17.22
CA LEU A 158 5.77 3.23 -16.16
C LEU A 158 6.29 4.42 -15.37
N THR A 159 7.56 4.39 -14.97
CA THR A 159 8.23 5.47 -14.24
C THR A 159 8.09 6.80 -14.98
N GLU A 160 8.39 6.83 -16.29
CA GLU A 160 8.26 8.02 -17.11
C GLU A 160 6.84 8.57 -17.19
N ASN A 161 5.84 7.69 -17.35
CA ASN A 161 4.45 8.14 -17.48
C ASN A 161 3.88 8.61 -16.14
N ILE A 162 4.27 8.02 -15.00
CA ILE A 162 3.91 8.56 -13.67
C ILE A 162 4.47 9.97 -13.49
N ILE A 163 5.72 10.21 -13.87
CA ILE A 163 6.33 11.55 -13.80
C ILE A 163 5.54 12.55 -14.67
N LYS A 164 5.13 12.14 -15.87
CA LYS A 164 4.34 12.99 -16.79
C LYS A 164 2.94 13.27 -16.24
N LEU A 165 2.29 12.27 -15.64
CA LEU A 165 0.98 12.44 -14.98
C LEU A 165 1.03 13.48 -13.87
N VAL A 166 2.04 13.40 -12.99
CA VAL A 166 2.21 14.36 -11.91
C VAL A 166 2.51 15.78 -12.44
N LYS A 167 3.21 15.92 -13.57
CA LYS A 167 3.41 17.21 -14.23
C LYS A 167 2.14 17.81 -14.83
N CYS A 168 1.12 17.00 -15.10
CA CYS A 168 -0.20 17.45 -15.55
C CYS A 168 -1.09 17.90 -14.38
N MET A 169 -0.56 18.03 -13.16
CA MET A 169 -1.32 18.44 -11.98
C MET A 169 -0.74 19.72 -11.37
N ASP A 170 -1.63 20.57 -10.88
CA ASP A 170 -1.28 21.57 -9.86
C ASP A 170 -1.33 20.87 -8.49
N LEU A 171 -0.14 20.66 -7.91
CA LEU A 171 0.01 19.97 -6.63
C LEU A 171 -0.50 20.79 -5.44
N ASP A 172 -0.62 22.11 -5.59
CA ASP A 172 -1.22 22.92 -4.55
C ASP A 172 -2.74 22.71 -4.56
N SER A 173 -3.44 22.90 -5.67
CA SER A 173 -4.91 22.70 -5.70
C SER A 173 -5.35 21.24 -5.77
N GLY A 174 -4.47 20.31 -6.11
CA GLY A 174 -4.81 18.93 -6.42
C GLY A 174 -5.73 18.85 -7.65
N THR A 175 -5.51 19.70 -8.66
CA THR A 175 -6.31 19.73 -9.89
C THR A 175 -5.48 19.31 -11.09
N ILE A 176 -6.12 18.65 -12.05
CA ILE A 176 -5.50 18.32 -13.34
C ILE A 176 -5.52 19.59 -14.20
N THR A 177 -4.36 19.96 -14.73
CA THR A 177 -4.13 21.23 -15.44
C THR A 177 -3.81 21.04 -16.93
N SER A 178 -3.66 19.79 -17.39
CA SER A 178 -3.33 19.49 -18.78
C SER A 178 -4.18 18.36 -19.37
N ASP A 179 -4.64 18.55 -20.61
CA ASP A 179 -5.39 17.56 -21.39
C ASP A 179 -4.53 16.32 -21.74
N GLU A 180 -3.20 16.42 -21.62
CA GLU A 180 -2.27 15.30 -21.84
C GLU A 180 -2.38 14.23 -20.74
N PHE A 181 -3.02 14.54 -19.61
CA PHE A 181 -3.20 13.63 -18.49
C PHE A 181 -3.79 12.28 -18.94
N ALA A 182 -4.85 12.31 -19.75
CA ALA A 182 -5.52 11.09 -20.22
C ALA A 182 -4.57 10.20 -21.05
N SER A 183 -3.77 10.80 -21.94
CA SER A 183 -2.80 10.09 -22.77
C SER A 183 -1.69 9.46 -21.95
N HIS A 184 -1.17 10.16 -20.94
CA HIS A 184 -0.16 9.61 -20.04
C HIS A 184 -0.72 8.53 -19.13
N TYR A 185 -1.96 8.64 -18.70
CA TYR A 185 -2.63 7.63 -17.88
C TYR A 185 -2.79 6.33 -18.67
N ASP A 186 -3.27 6.40 -19.91
CA ASP A 186 -3.46 5.23 -20.75
C ASP A 186 -2.11 4.54 -21.05
N LYS A 187 -1.03 5.31 -21.18
CA LYS A 187 0.34 4.78 -21.31
C LYS A 187 0.82 4.11 -20.03
N ALA A 188 0.64 4.74 -18.87
CA ALA A 188 0.94 4.14 -17.57
C ALA A 188 0.16 2.83 -17.36
N MET A 189 -1.13 2.81 -17.72
CA MET A 189 -1.98 1.62 -17.63
C MET A 189 -1.54 0.48 -18.54
N ARG A 190 -1.05 0.79 -19.75
CA ARG A 190 -0.44 -0.25 -20.62
C ARG A 190 0.87 -0.75 -20.04
N ALA A 191 1.72 0.13 -19.51
CA ALA A 191 3.02 -0.24 -18.96
C ALA A 191 2.88 -1.09 -17.68
N ILE A 192 1.97 -0.75 -16.77
CA ILE A 192 1.79 -1.48 -15.50
C ILE A 192 1.32 -2.92 -15.73
N LYS A 193 0.47 -3.16 -16.73
CA LYS A 193 0.02 -4.52 -17.12
C LYS A 193 1.15 -5.43 -17.62
N GLN A 194 2.26 -4.85 -18.06
CA GLN A 194 3.44 -5.61 -18.51
C GLN A 194 4.37 -5.99 -17.35
N CYS A 195 4.22 -5.36 -16.19
CA CYS A 195 5.03 -5.66 -15.01
C CYS A 195 4.61 -6.99 -14.40
N SER A 196 5.59 -7.88 -14.15
CA SER A 196 5.36 -9.21 -13.56
C SER A 196 4.66 -9.19 -12.18
N LEU A 197 4.75 -8.07 -11.45
CA LEU A 197 4.03 -7.85 -10.19
C LEU A 197 2.51 -7.80 -10.37
N TYR A 198 2.05 -7.29 -11.51
CA TYR A 198 0.66 -6.92 -11.79
C TYR A 198 0.03 -7.81 -12.87
N GLN A 199 0.66 -8.94 -13.17
CA GLN A 199 0.13 -9.94 -14.07
C GLN A 199 -0.79 -10.90 -13.32
N ASN A 200 -1.87 -11.32 -13.97
CA ASN A 200 -2.75 -12.35 -13.46
C ASN A 200 -2.01 -13.69 -13.41
N LYS A 201 -1.99 -14.30 -12.23
CA LYS A 201 -1.38 -15.61 -11.99
C LYS A 201 -2.47 -16.62 -11.69
N GLU A 202 -2.26 -17.85 -12.13
CA GLU A 202 -3.18 -18.95 -11.85
C GLU A 202 -3.28 -19.16 -10.33
N GLY A 203 -4.52 -19.28 -9.84
CA GLY A 203 -4.79 -19.45 -8.40
C GLY A 203 -4.81 -18.15 -7.58
N GLU A 204 -4.55 -16.99 -8.18
CA GLU A 204 -4.67 -15.68 -7.51
C GLU A 204 -5.90 -14.90 -8.00
N ALA A 205 -6.45 -14.04 -7.13
CA ALA A 205 -7.46 -13.08 -7.56
C ALA A 205 -6.89 -12.18 -8.67
N PRO A 206 -7.67 -11.92 -9.75
CA PRO A 206 -7.18 -11.15 -10.88
C PRO A 206 -7.01 -9.69 -10.51
N TRP A 207 -6.02 -9.05 -11.15
CA TRP A 207 -5.95 -7.61 -11.27
C TRP A 207 -7.08 -7.11 -12.17
N VAL A 208 -7.78 -6.10 -11.68
CA VAL A 208 -8.91 -5.45 -12.35
C VAL A 208 -8.49 -4.06 -12.79
N GLU A 209 -8.97 -3.66 -13.96
CA GLU A 209 -8.91 -2.29 -14.46
C GLU A 209 -10.31 -1.73 -14.51
N TYR A 210 -10.48 -0.52 -13.97
CA TYR A 210 -11.70 0.26 -14.14
C TYR A 210 -11.57 1.22 -15.33
N PRO A 211 -12.67 1.49 -16.05
CA PRO A 211 -12.67 2.39 -17.20
C PRO A 211 -12.43 3.87 -16.82
N VAL A 212 -12.41 4.18 -15.52
CA VAL A 212 -12.29 5.55 -15.00
C VAL A 212 -10.85 5.81 -14.55
N ARG A 213 -10.29 6.94 -14.97
CA ARG A 213 -8.96 7.42 -14.56
C ARG A 213 -9.05 8.16 -13.22
N ASP A 214 -9.55 7.46 -12.21
CA ASP A 214 -9.80 8.06 -10.91
C ASP A 214 -8.49 8.26 -10.15
N ILE A 215 -8.22 9.51 -9.77
CA ILE A 215 -7.14 9.93 -8.88
C ILE A 215 -7.66 10.82 -7.73
N SER A 216 -8.96 10.70 -7.43
CA SER A 216 -9.64 11.56 -6.46
C SER A 216 -9.10 11.41 -5.05
N THR A 217 -8.61 10.23 -4.67
CA THR A 217 -8.05 9.98 -3.35
C THR A 217 -6.77 10.78 -3.14
N LEU A 218 -5.89 10.78 -4.14
CA LEU A 218 -4.66 11.57 -4.16
C LEU A 218 -4.98 13.07 -4.14
N CYS A 219 -5.90 13.52 -5.00
CA CYS A 219 -6.29 14.92 -5.02
C CYS A 219 -6.88 15.39 -3.68
N ASN A 220 -7.69 14.56 -3.02
CA ASN A 220 -8.26 14.86 -1.71
C ASN A 220 -7.21 14.87 -0.60
N PHE A 221 -6.28 13.93 -0.63
CA PHE A 221 -5.14 13.89 0.28
C PHE A 221 -4.28 15.16 0.18
N LEU A 222 -3.92 15.60 -1.03
CA LEU A 222 -3.13 16.82 -1.22
C LEU A 222 -3.84 18.07 -0.69
N ARG A 223 -5.17 18.14 -0.84
CA ARG A 223 -5.97 19.25 -0.32
C ARG A 223 -6.09 19.25 1.20
N SER A 224 -5.97 18.09 1.87
CA SER A 224 -6.15 17.98 3.31
C SER A 224 -4.88 18.33 4.12
N ILE A 225 -3.72 18.46 3.46
CA ILE A 225 -2.41 18.71 4.09
C ILE A 225 -2.00 20.20 4.00
N LYS A 226 -2.98 21.07 3.75
CA LYS A 226 -2.78 22.52 3.71
C LYS A 226 -2.96 23.16 5.08
#